data_AF-A0AAP3BGL4-F1
#
_entry.id   AF-A0AAP3BGL4-F1
#
_cell.length_a   1.000
_cell.length_b   1.000
_cell.length_c   1.000
_cell.angle_alpha   90.00
_cell.angle_beta   90.00
_cell.angle_gamma   90.00
#
_symmetry.space_group_name_H-M   'P 1'
#
loop_
_entity.id
_entity.type
_entity.pdbx_description
1 polymer ?
#
loop_
_entity_poly.entity_id
_entity_poly.type
_entity_poly.pdbx_seq_one_letter_code
_entity_poly.pdbx_strand_id
1 'polypeptide(L)'
;MNLRLSHICISALLLATSLQVSAQKQKAKAEVAVPDFAAADSARMATEAAKTSVDSAITAKDSMNLAKLNSSLKPMQKKKRDWATWRPDAKRAMWLALVLPGAGQIYNRKYWKLPIIYGGFVGCTYAITWNNQMYHDYSQAYLDIMDDDPNTQSYNQFLHLGATIDASNIERYKEIFRKRKDRFRRWRDMGTFVMIGIYAFSVIDAYVDASLSEFDISDDLSLRVEPAVLNNGRYNNPLRSGALGLQCSLTF
;
A
#
# COMPACT_ATOMS: atom_id res chain seq x y z
N MET A 1 6.64 1.59 30.55
CA MET A 1 5.37 0.95 30.11
C MET A 1 5.54 0.55 28.66
N ASN A 2 5.85 -0.72 28.37
CA ASN A 2 6.33 -1.15 27.05
C ASN A 2 5.17 -1.57 26.13
N LEU A 3 4.51 -0.60 25.49
CA LEU A 3 3.57 -0.91 24.41
C LEU A 3 4.35 -1.46 23.21
N ARG A 4 4.09 -2.73 22.86
CA ARG A 4 4.64 -3.33 21.63
C ARG A 4 3.93 -2.75 20.41
N LEU A 5 4.70 -2.48 19.35
CA LEU A 5 4.27 -1.82 18.11
C LEU A 5 3.03 -2.48 17.46
N SER A 6 2.86 -3.79 17.66
CA SER A 6 1.68 -4.56 17.23
C SER A 6 0.35 -3.98 17.72
N HIS A 7 0.28 -3.49 18.96
CA HIS A 7 -0.97 -2.95 19.52
C HIS A 7 -1.32 -1.58 18.94
N ILE A 8 -0.32 -0.81 18.50
CA ILE A 8 -0.50 0.49 17.85
C ILE A 8 -1.06 0.31 16.43
N CYS A 9 -0.60 -0.71 15.70
CA CYS A 9 -1.13 -1.03 14.38
C CYS A 9 -2.59 -1.54 14.45
N ILE A 10 -2.93 -2.36 15.45
CA ILE A 10 -4.29 -2.88 15.63
C ILE A 10 -5.27 -1.77 16.04
N SER A 11 -4.86 -0.84 16.92
CA SER A 11 -5.72 0.30 17.29
C SER A 11 -5.91 1.29 16.14
N ALA A 12 -4.88 1.54 15.32
CA ALA A 12 -5.00 2.36 14.11
C ALA A 12 -5.98 1.75 13.09
N LEU A 13 -5.96 0.41 12.92
CA LEU A 13 -6.86 -0.29 12.01
C LEU A 13 -8.34 -0.23 12.48
N LEU A 14 -8.59 -0.25 13.79
CA LEU A 14 -9.93 -0.13 14.39
C LEU A 14 -10.48 1.30 14.39
N LEU A 15 -9.62 2.33 14.38
CA LEU A 15 -10.05 3.72 14.29
C LEU A 15 -10.41 4.17 12.86
N ALA A 16 -9.85 3.51 11.83
CA ALA A 16 -10.16 3.82 10.45
C ALA A 16 -11.57 3.39 10.02
N THR A 17 -12.10 2.29 10.60
CA THR A 17 -13.41 1.73 10.22
C THR A 17 -14.59 2.47 10.86
N SER A 18 -14.43 3.06 12.05
CA SER A 18 -15.49 3.82 12.72
C SER A 18 -15.75 5.20 12.08
N LEU A 19 -14.74 5.78 11.44
CA LEU A 19 -14.82 7.13 10.86
C LEU A 19 -15.77 7.20 9.64
N GLN A 20 -15.95 6.11 8.89
CA GLN A 20 -16.85 6.08 7.73
C GLN A 20 -18.34 6.05 8.11
N VAL A 21 -18.69 5.63 9.34
CA VAL A 21 -20.08 5.48 9.79
C VAL A 21 -20.69 6.81 10.26
N SER A 22 -19.86 7.77 10.71
CA SER A 22 -20.33 9.00 11.34
C SER A 22 -20.63 10.16 10.37
N ALA A 23 -20.24 10.05 9.10
CA ALA A 23 -20.18 11.18 8.15
C ALA A 23 -21.50 11.54 7.43
N GLN A 24 -22.65 10.96 7.82
CA GLN A 24 -23.93 11.11 7.09
C GLN A 24 -25.07 11.77 7.87
N LYS A 25 -24.84 12.28 9.10
CA LYS A 25 -25.94 12.75 9.95
C LYS A 25 -25.64 14.00 10.77
N GLN A 26 -25.56 15.16 10.11
CA GLN A 26 -25.93 16.46 10.73
C GLN A 26 -26.09 17.61 9.70
N LYS A 27 -27.35 17.86 9.30
CA LYS A 27 -27.83 19.18 8.84
C LYS A 27 -29.11 19.48 9.61
N ALA A 28 -29.06 20.31 10.66
CA ALA A 28 -30.14 21.21 11.12
C ALA A 28 -29.90 21.83 12.52
N LYS A 29 -30.12 23.15 12.61
CA LYS A 29 -30.75 23.91 13.72
C LYS A 29 -30.00 24.28 15.03
N ALA A 30 -29.44 25.50 14.98
CA ALA A 30 -29.35 26.62 15.93
C ALA A 30 -29.84 26.57 17.42
N GLU A 31 -29.06 27.24 18.30
CA GLU A 31 -29.43 28.37 19.22
C GLU A 31 -29.33 28.24 20.79
N VAL A 32 -28.38 29.02 21.38
CA VAL A 32 -28.29 29.80 22.66
C VAL A 32 -28.71 29.23 24.06
N ALA A 33 -27.81 29.34 25.07
CA ALA A 33 -28.00 30.01 26.40
C ALA A 33 -26.87 29.71 27.45
N VAL A 34 -26.63 30.61 28.42
CA VAL A 34 -25.66 30.53 29.57
C VAL A 34 -26.27 31.29 30.79
N PRO A 35 -26.34 30.72 32.03
CA PRO A 35 -25.45 31.06 33.19
C PRO A 35 -25.33 29.93 34.28
N ASP A 36 -24.94 30.14 35.56
CA ASP A 36 -23.64 30.58 36.15
C ASP A 36 -23.60 30.37 37.71
N PHE A 37 -22.45 30.64 38.36
CA PHE A 37 -22.17 30.93 39.80
C PHE A 37 -21.86 29.82 40.86
N ALA A 38 -20.92 30.21 41.75
CA ALA A 38 -20.09 29.49 42.73
C ALA A 38 -20.69 29.11 44.11
N ALA A 39 -19.89 28.40 44.95
CA ALA A 39 -19.53 28.82 46.32
C ALA A 39 -18.50 27.88 47.02
N ALA A 40 -17.72 28.44 47.99
CA ALA A 40 -17.06 27.81 49.17
C ALA A 40 -15.54 28.07 49.38
N ASP A 41 -15.23 29.26 49.89
CA ASP A 41 -14.08 29.51 50.79
C ASP A 41 -14.37 28.81 52.15
N SER A 42 -13.45 28.31 52.99
CA SER A 42 -12.45 29.10 53.75
C SER A 42 -11.35 28.23 54.39
N ALA A 43 -11.24 26.93 54.04
CA ALA A 43 -10.41 25.95 54.77
C ALA A 43 -8.94 25.85 54.30
N ARG A 44 -8.50 26.71 53.37
CA ARG A 44 -7.27 26.53 52.60
C ARG A 44 -5.99 27.08 53.27
N MET A 45 -6.06 28.28 53.83
CA MET A 45 -4.86 29.11 54.10
C MET A 45 -3.83 28.49 55.06
N ALA A 46 -4.25 27.73 56.08
CA ALA A 46 -3.32 27.11 57.03
C ALA A 46 -2.56 25.90 56.45
N THR A 47 -3.09 25.25 55.40
CA THR A 47 -2.46 24.06 54.79
C THR A 47 -1.58 24.38 53.58
N GLU A 48 -1.68 25.60 53.04
CA GLU A 48 -0.92 26.02 51.86
C GLU A 48 0.51 26.45 52.23
N ALA A 49 0.70 27.17 53.33
CA ALA A 49 2.01 27.64 53.78
C ALA A 49 3.03 26.50 54.04
N ALA A 50 2.57 25.38 54.63
CA ALA A 50 3.41 24.22 54.89
C ALA A 50 3.73 23.39 53.62
N LYS A 51 2.88 23.46 52.58
CA LYS A 51 3.13 22.82 51.28
C LYS A 51 4.15 23.62 50.48
N THR A 52 4.02 24.96 50.44
CA THR A 52 4.91 25.83 49.65
C THR A 52 6.41 25.69 49.97
N SER A 53 6.79 25.41 51.23
CA SER A 53 8.20 25.20 51.60
C SER A 53 8.74 23.82 51.19
N VAL A 54 7.90 22.78 51.24
CA VAL A 54 8.24 21.41 50.85
C VAL A 54 8.30 21.28 49.32
N ASP A 55 7.30 21.83 48.61
CA ASP A 55 7.23 21.82 47.16
C ASP A 55 8.42 22.57 46.53
N SER A 56 8.88 23.66 47.16
CA SER A 56 10.06 24.41 46.70
C SER A 56 11.35 23.58 46.79
N ALA A 57 11.51 22.81 47.88
CA ALA A 57 12.69 21.96 48.10
C ALA A 57 12.71 20.72 47.19
N ILE A 58 11.55 20.16 46.88
CA ILE A 58 11.39 19.06 45.91
C ILE A 58 11.70 19.58 44.50
N THR A 59 11.08 20.70 44.08
CA THR A 59 11.28 21.32 42.76
C THR A 59 12.76 21.62 42.47
N ALA A 60 13.52 22.12 43.45
CA ALA A 60 14.95 22.40 43.29
C ALA A 60 15.79 21.13 43.03
N LYS A 61 15.50 20.03 43.75
CA LYS A 61 16.19 18.73 43.55
C LYS A 61 15.86 18.09 42.21
N ASP A 62 14.60 18.12 41.78
CA ASP A 62 14.20 17.61 40.47
C ASP A 62 14.81 18.44 39.32
N SER A 63 14.91 19.77 39.48
CA SER A 63 15.58 20.64 38.50
C SER A 63 17.05 20.23 38.27
N MET A 64 17.79 19.91 39.34
CA MET A 64 19.18 19.46 39.24
C MET A 64 19.31 18.07 38.58
N ASN A 65 18.39 17.14 38.87
CA ASN A 65 18.37 15.83 38.22
C ASN A 65 17.98 15.92 36.74
N LEU A 66 17.05 16.79 36.38
CA LEU A 66 16.58 16.99 35.01
C LEU A 66 17.65 17.66 34.14
N ALA A 67 18.39 18.63 34.68
CA ALA A 67 19.58 19.18 34.02
C ALA A 67 20.66 18.11 33.77
N LYS A 68 20.89 17.22 34.74
CA LYS A 68 21.86 16.12 34.62
C LYS A 68 21.42 15.07 33.59
N LEU A 69 20.13 14.74 33.53
CA LEU A 69 19.52 13.89 32.50
C LEU A 69 19.69 14.46 31.09
N ASN A 70 19.39 15.75 30.89
CA ASN A 70 19.59 16.42 29.61
C ASN A 70 21.06 16.43 29.16
N SER A 71 22.02 16.58 30.09
CA SER A 71 23.44 16.51 29.77
C SER A 71 23.94 15.11 29.37
N SER A 72 23.22 14.06 29.80
CA SER A 72 23.55 12.66 29.51
C SER A 72 22.89 12.16 28.21
N LEU A 73 21.77 12.77 27.80
CA LEU A 73 21.09 12.51 26.54
C LEU A 73 21.79 13.22 25.37
N LYS A 74 22.99 12.77 25.00
CA LYS A 74 23.60 13.16 23.72
C LYS A 74 22.60 12.90 22.59
N PRO A 75 22.23 13.89 21.76
CA PRO A 75 21.33 13.65 20.64
C PRO A 75 21.98 12.62 19.73
N MET A 76 21.34 11.46 19.61
CA MET A 76 21.84 10.34 18.83
C MET A 76 21.95 10.79 17.37
N GLN A 77 23.15 11.16 16.92
CA GLN A 77 23.36 11.61 15.55
C GLN A 77 23.07 10.44 14.63
N LYS A 78 21.87 10.46 14.01
CA LYS A 78 21.48 9.49 12.99
C LYS A 78 22.48 9.63 11.85
N LYS A 79 23.43 8.69 11.76
CA LYS A 79 24.35 8.56 10.62
C LYS A 79 23.50 8.69 9.35
N LYS A 80 23.78 9.70 8.52
CA LYS A 80 23.10 9.84 7.23
C LYS A 80 23.28 8.52 6.49
N ARG A 81 22.18 7.93 6.04
CA ARG A 81 22.25 6.70 5.25
C ARG A 81 22.84 7.05 3.90
N ASP A 82 24.02 6.54 3.62
CA ASP A 82 24.72 6.70 2.35
C ASP A 82 23.86 6.07 1.25
N TRP A 83 23.18 6.93 0.49
CA TRP A 83 22.12 6.53 -0.43
C TRP A 83 22.64 5.82 -1.68
N ALA A 84 23.95 5.93 -1.96
CA ALA A 84 24.66 5.20 -3.00
C ALA A 84 24.96 3.74 -2.61
N THR A 85 24.96 3.39 -1.32
CA THR A 85 25.25 2.03 -0.82
C THR A 85 24.00 1.40 -0.17
N TRP A 86 22.83 1.71 -0.71
CA TRP A 86 21.56 1.16 -0.23
C TRP A 86 21.33 -0.26 -0.78
N ARG A 87 21.61 -1.28 0.03
CA ARG A 87 21.20 -2.68 -0.22
C ARG A 87 19.87 -2.97 0.50
N PRO A 88 18.75 -3.18 -0.21
CA PRO A 88 17.46 -3.46 0.42
C PRO A 88 17.32 -4.94 0.84
N ASP A 89 17.18 -5.19 2.15
CA ASP A 89 16.92 -6.55 2.67
C ASP A 89 15.64 -7.18 2.04
N ALA A 90 15.78 -8.29 1.30
CA ALA A 90 14.65 -8.96 0.64
C ALA A 90 13.52 -9.37 1.61
N LYS A 91 13.87 -9.82 2.82
CA LYS A 91 12.90 -10.15 3.88
C LYS A 91 12.09 -8.92 4.32
N ARG A 92 12.71 -7.74 4.44
CA ARG A 92 12.00 -6.50 4.79
C ARG A 92 11.14 -6.00 3.63
N ALA A 93 11.66 -6.07 2.39
CA ALA A 93 10.92 -5.73 1.18
C ALA A 93 9.63 -6.54 1.06
N MET A 94 9.71 -7.86 1.31
CA MET A 94 8.56 -8.78 1.31
C MET A 94 7.53 -8.42 2.40
N TRP A 95 7.96 -8.24 3.65
CA TRP A 95 7.04 -7.85 4.74
C TRP A 95 6.39 -6.47 4.48
N LEU A 96 7.11 -5.51 3.89
CA LEU A 96 6.55 -4.22 3.49
C LEU A 96 5.53 -4.36 2.36
N ALA A 97 5.84 -5.12 1.30
CA ALA A 97 4.95 -5.39 0.18
C ALA A 97 3.67 -6.15 0.60
N LEU A 98 3.76 -7.02 1.60
CA LEU A 98 2.65 -7.79 2.15
C LEU A 98 1.70 -6.96 3.05
N VAL A 99 2.19 -5.87 3.64
CA VAL A 99 1.36 -4.97 4.46
C VAL A 99 0.78 -3.82 3.63
N LEU A 100 1.52 -3.35 2.62
CA LEU A 100 1.08 -2.28 1.73
C LEU A 100 1.43 -2.63 0.26
N PRO A 101 0.43 -2.76 -0.64
CA PRO A 101 0.68 -3.04 -2.05
C PRO A 101 1.57 -1.94 -2.66
N GLY A 102 2.67 -2.35 -3.30
CA GLY A 102 3.66 -1.44 -3.89
C GLY A 102 4.76 -0.93 -2.93
N ALA A 103 4.66 -1.11 -1.61
CA ALA A 103 5.68 -0.62 -0.68
C ALA A 103 7.05 -1.31 -0.83
N GLY A 104 7.08 -2.56 -1.32
CA GLY A 104 8.32 -3.24 -1.70
C GLY A 104 9.07 -2.56 -2.84
N GLN A 105 8.37 -2.05 -3.85
CA GLN A 105 8.99 -1.30 -4.96
C GLN A 105 9.50 0.08 -4.52
N ILE A 106 8.80 0.74 -3.58
CA ILE A 106 9.26 1.98 -2.93
C ILE A 106 10.55 1.71 -2.14
N TYR A 107 10.61 0.59 -1.40
CA TYR A 107 11.79 0.18 -0.63
C TYR A 107 13.00 -0.16 -1.53
N ASN A 108 12.77 -0.75 -2.71
CA ASN A 108 13.80 -0.99 -3.72
C ASN A 108 14.09 0.21 -4.63
N ARG A 109 13.40 1.36 -4.43
CA ARG A 109 13.54 2.60 -5.22
C ARG A 109 13.29 2.46 -6.74
N LYS A 110 12.75 1.34 -7.22
CA LYS A 110 12.49 1.09 -8.65
C LYS A 110 11.13 1.67 -9.07
N TYR A 111 10.97 2.98 -8.91
CA TYR A 111 9.69 3.68 -9.06
C TYR A 111 9.06 3.55 -10.45
N TRP A 112 9.85 3.28 -11.51
CA TRP A 112 9.34 3.14 -12.87
C TRP A 112 8.36 1.96 -13.06
N LYS A 113 8.39 0.96 -12.16
CA LYS A 113 7.42 -0.16 -12.17
C LYS A 113 6.08 0.17 -11.50
N LEU A 114 6.02 1.18 -10.61
CA LEU A 114 4.79 1.50 -9.87
C LEU A 114 3.60 1.87 -10.78
N PRO A 115 3.75 2.67 -11.86
CA PRO A 115 2.65 2.98 -12.77
C PRO A 115 1.99 1.73 -13.38
N ILE A 116 2.76 0.66 -13.63
CA ILE A 116 2.26 -0.60 -14.18
C ILE A 116 1.42 -1.33 -13.13
N ILE A 117 1.95 -1.46 -11.90
CA ILE A 117 1.24 -2.15 -10.81
C ILE A 117 0.00 -1.36 -10.39
N TYR A 118 0.14 -0.06 -10.15
CA TYR A 118 -0.99 0.80 -9.77
C TYR A 118 -2.02 0.90 -10.90
N GLY A 119 -1.59 0.96 -12.16
CA GLY A 119 -2.49 0.85 -13.32
C GLY A 119 -3.25 -0.48 -13.37
N GLY A 120 -2.60 -1.59 -13.02
CA GLY A 120 -3.26 -2.89 -12.86
C GLY A 120 -4.32 -2.90 -11.76
N PHE A 121 -4.02 -2.34 -10.58
CA PHE A 121 -4.98 -2.20 -9.48
C PHE A 121 -6.15 -1.28 -9.84
N VAL A 122 -5.88 -0.11 -10.42
CA VAL A 122 -6.94 0.84 -10.86
C VAL A 122 -7.80 0.22 -11.97
N GLY A 123 -7.18 -0.42 -12.96
CA GLY A 123 -7.90 -1.10 -14.03
C GLY A 123 -8.78 -2.24 -13.53
N CYS A 124 -8.27 -3.08 -12.61
CA CYS A 124 -9.06 -4.17 -12.04
C CYS A 124 -10.14 -3.70 -11.07
N THR A 125 -9.90 -2.64 -10.26
CA THR A 125 -10.94 -2.09 -9.38
C THR A 125 -12.08 -1.51 -10.23
N TYR A 126 -11.75 -0.70 -11.25
CA TYR A 126 -12.72 -0.16 -12.21
C TYR A 126 -13.51 -1.28 -12.92
N ALA A 127 -12.84 -2.33 -13.39
CA ALA A 127 -13.49 -3.47 -14.02
C ALA A 127 -14.45 -4.19 -13.05
N ILE A 128 -14.05 -4.41 -11.79
CA ILE A 128 -14.91 -5.03 -10.77
C ILE A 128 -16.12 -4.15 -10.47
N THR A 129 -15.94 -2.83 -10.26
CA THR A 129 -17.06 -1.92 -9.97
C THR A 129 -18.03 -1.82 -11.14
N TRP A 130 -17.52 -1.72 -12.38
CA TRP A 130 -18.35 -1.69 -13.58
C TRP A 130 -19.15 -2.98 -13.78
N ASN A 131 -18.50 -4.15 -13.65
CA ASN A 131 -19.19 -5.43 -13.74
C ASN A 131 -20.20 -5.63 -12.60
N ASN A 132 -19.93 -5.09 -11.40
CA ASN A 132 -20.88 -5.14 -10.29
C ASN A 132 -22.10 -4.23 -10.53
N GLN A 133 -21.91 -3.02 -11.04
CA GLN A 133 -23.01 -2.12 -11.42
C GLN A 133 -23.90 -2.78 -12.49
N MET A 134 -23.31 -3.23 -13.60
CA MET A 134 -24.03 -3.96 -14.65
C MET A 134 -24.75 -5.20 -14.10
N TYR A 135 -24.15 -5.95 -13.17
CA TYR A 135 -24.80 -7.07 -12.51
C TYR A 135 -26.07 -6.66 -11.76
N HIS A 136 -26.03 -5.55 -11.00
CA HIS A 136 -27.20 -5.03 -10.30
C HIS A 136 -28.29 -4.54 -11.26
N ASP A 137 -27.93 -3.73 -12.26
CA ASP A 137 -28.90 -3.17 -13.20
C ASP A 137 -29.61 -4.28 -14.02
N TYR A 138 -28.87 -5.30 -14.48
CA TYR A 138 -29.45 -6.48 -15.13
C TYR A 138 -30.20 -7.42 -14.17
N SER A 139 -29.87 -7.40 -12.88
CA SER A 139 -30.63 -8.17 -11.87
C SER A 139 -31.95 -7.50 -11.52
N GLN A 140 -32.00 -6.16 -11.48
CA GLN A 140 -33.25 -5.40 -11.31
C GLN A 140 -34.15 -5.61 -12.53
N ALA A 141 -33.66 -5.37 -13.75
CA ALA A 141 -34.44 -5.63 -14.97
C ALA A 141 -34.95 -7.08 -15.12
N TYR A 142 -34.24 -8.07 -14.54
CA TYR A 142 -34.71 -9.47 -14.50
C TYR A 142 -35.79 -9.72 -13.42
N LEU A 143 -35.79 -8.98 -12.32
CA LEU A 143 -36.84 -9.03 -11.31
C LEU A 143 -38.09 -8.31 -11.83
N ASP A 144 -37.95 -7.10 -12.35
CA ASP A 144 -39.01 -6.26 -12.90
C ASP A 144 -39.79 -6.91 -14.05
N ILE A 145 -39.14 -7.70 -14.91
CA ILE A 145 -39.81 -8.46 -15.99
C ILE A 145 -40.51 -9.74 -15.48
N MET A 146 -40.27 -10.13 -14.22
CA MET A 146 -40.84 -11.31 -13.58
C MET A 146 -41.88 -10.95 -12.51
N ASP A 147 -41.89 -9.71 -12.05
CA ASP A 147 -42.94 -9.08 -11.24
C ASP A 147 -44.11 -8.62 -12.13
N ASP A 148 -45.28 -8.42 -11.53
CA ASP A 148 -46.52 -8.01 -12.20
C ASP A 148 -46.83 -6.50 -12.01
N ASP A 149 -45.93 -5.72 -11.37
CA ASP A 149 -46.10 -4.28 -11.18
C ASP A 149 -45.84 -3.46 -12.47
N PRO A 150 -46.86 -2.79 -13.05
CA PRO A 150 -46.69 -2.00 -14.26
C PRO A 150 -45.84 -0.74 -14.09
N ASN A 151 -45.57 -0.29 -12.87
CA ASN A 151 -44.81 0.95 -12.61
C ASN A 151 -43.29 0.74 -12.67
N THR A 152 -42.82 -0.50 -12.50
CA THR A 152 -41.40 -0.80 -12.31
C THR A 152 -40.84 -1.46 -13.58
N GLN A 153 -40.36 -0.64 -14.52
CA GLN A 153 -39.93 -1.09 -15.86
C GLN A 153 -38.44 -0.80 -16.16
N SER A 154 -37.51 -1.16 -15.25
CA SER A 154 -36.07 -0.90 -15.49
C SER A 154 -35.49 -1.67 -16.68
N TYR A 155 -36.20 -2.67 -17.22
CA TYR A 155 -35.80 -3.38 -18.44
C TYR A 155 -35.81 -2.51 -19.71
N ASN A 156 -36.60 -1.43 -19.75
CA ASN A 156 -36.73 -0.57 -20.94
C ASN A 156 -35.39 0.07 -21.35
N GLN A 157 -34.49 0.36 -20.41
CA GLN A 157 -33.17 0.95 -20.69
C GLN A 157 -32.22 0.01 -21.46
N PHE A 158 -32.54 -1.29 -21.52
CA PHE A 158 -31.73 -2.32 -22.18
C PHE A 158 -32.26 -2.76 -23.54
N LEU A 159 -33.43 -2.27 -23.94
CA LEU A 159 -34.02 -2.52 -25.23
C LEU A 159 -33.36 -1.62 -26.29
N HIS A 160 -33.19 -2.15 -27.50
CA HIS A 160 -32.79 -1.29 -28.63
C HIS A 160 -33.98 -0.40 -29.03
N LEU A 161 -33.71 0.72 -29.70
CA LEU A 161 -34.77 1.57 -30.27
C LEU A 161 -35.77 0.71 -31.07
N GLY A 162 -37.05 0.87 -30.75
CA GLY A 162 -38.15 0.13 -31.38
C GLY A 162 -38.43 -1.29 -30.86
N ALA A 163 -37.68 -1.82 -29.89
CA ALA A 163 -38.08 -3.06 -29.21
C ALA A 163 -39.09 -2.79 -28.09
N THR A 164 -40.21 -3.50 -28.14
CA THR A 164 -41.19 -3.60 -27.06
C THR A 164 -41.23 -5.03 -26.52
N ILE A 165 -41.50 -5.19 -25.23
CA ILE A 165 -41.75 -6.52 -24.64
C ILE A 165 -43.24 -6.81 -24.77
N ASP A 166 -43.56 -7.82 -25.55
CA ASP A 166 -44.91 -8.37 -25.72
C ASP A 166 -44.99 -9.77 -25.10
N ALA A 167 -46.21 -10.24 -24.80
CA ALA A 167 -46.47 -11.57 -24.26
C ALA A 167 -45.85 -12.69 -25.11
N SER A 168 -45.77 -12.53 -26.44
CA SER A 168 -45.14 -13.51 -27.33
C SER A 168 -43.62 -13.58 -27.21
N ASN A 169 -42.98 -12.59 -26.57
CA ASN A 169 -41.53 -12.40 -26.54
C ASN A 169 -40.93 -12.40 -25.12
N ILE A 170 -41.76 -12.33 -24.08
CA ILE A 170 -41.35 -12.12 -22.69
C ILE A 170 -40.39 -13.20 -22.18
N GLU A 171 -40.60 -14.46 -22.55
CA GLU A 171 -39.75 -15.61 -22.13
C GLU A 171 -38.34 -15.52 -22.71
N ARG A 172 -38.21 -15.08 -23.98
CA ARG A 172 -36.93 -14.81 -24.64
C ARG A 172 -36.17 -13.69 -23.92
N TYR A 173 -36.85 -12.61 -23.55
CA TYR A 173 -36.22 -11.52 -22.79
C TYR A 173 -35.83 -11.94 -21.38
N LYS A 174 -36.67 -12.71 -20.67
CA LYS A 174 -36.34 -13.34 -19.37
C LYS A 174 -35.05 -14.16 -19.48
N GLU A 175 -34.91 -15.00 -20.50
CA GLU A 175 -33.69 -15.80 -20.71
C GLU A 175 -32.45 -14.92 -21.02
N ILE A 176 -32.59 -13.89 -21.86
CA ILE A 176 -31.52 -12.94 -22.19
C ILE A 176 -31.03 -12.21 -20.93
N PHE A 177 -31.94 -11.65 -20.13
CA PHE A 177 -31.60 -10.94 -18.90
C PHE A 177 -30.93 -11.87 -17.88
N ARG A 178 -31.45 -13.10 -17.70
CA ARG A 178 -30.82 -14.13 -16.86
C ARG A 178 -29.38 -14.44 -17.31
N LYS A 179 -29.18 -14.67 -18.62
CA LYS A 179 -27.85 -14.95 -19.21
C LYS A 179 -26.89 -13.77 -19.07
N ARG A 180 -27.36 -12.52 -19.20
CA ARG A 180 -26.55 -11.31 -18.98
C ARG A 180 -26.14 -11.17 -17.52
N LYS A 181 -27.09 -11.23 -16.57
CA LYS A 181 -26.84 -11.22 -15.12
C LYS A 181 -25.78 -12.25 -14.72
N ASP A 182 -25.93 -13.51 -15.13
CA ASP A 182 -24.98 -14.58 -14.76
C ASP A 182 -23.62 -14.48 -15.48
N ARG A 183 -23.53 -13.71 -16.57
CA ARG A 183 -22.25 -13.35 -17.20
C ARG A 183 -21.51 -12.27 -16.40
N PHE A 184 -22.19 -11.17 -16.06
CA PHE A 184 -21.58 -10.07 -15.28
C PHE A 184 -21.17 -10.50 -13.87
N ARG A 185 -21.96 -11.36 -13.22
CA ARG A 185 -21.57 -12.00 -11.94
C ARG A 185 -20.22 -12.70 -12.07
N ARG A 186 -20.10 -13.63 -13.02
CA ARG A 186 -18.87 -14.39 -13.27
C ARG A 186 -17.70 -13.51 -13.70
N TRP A 187 -17.93 -12.44 -14.45
CA TRP A 187 -16.88 -11.49 -14.84
C TRP A 187 -16.36 -10.65 -13.67
N ARG A 188 -17.25 -10.20 -12.77
CA ARG A 188 -16.87 -9.57 -11.50
C ARG A 188 -16.07 -10.54 -10.63
N ASP A 189 -16.55 -11.77 -10.47
CA ASP A 189 -15.90 -12.79 -9.65
C ASP A 189 -14.50 -13.15 -10.22
N MET A 190 -14.35 -13.25 -11.55
CA MET A 190 -13.04 -13.37 -12.23
C MET A 190 -12.15 -12.15 -12.05
N GLY A 191 -12.71 -10.93 -12.09
CA GLY A 191 -11.99 -9.69 -11.80
C GLY A 191 -11.37 -9.70 -10.40
N THR A 192 -12.10 -10.20 -9.39
CA THR A 192 -11.57 -10.38 -8.02
C THR A 192 -10.41 -11.37 -7.98
N PHE A 193 -10.47 -12.49 -8.71
CA PHE A 193 -9.33 -13.41 -8.79
C PHE A 193 -8.11 -12.79 -9.49
N VAL A 194 -8.32 -12.02 -10.57
CA VAL A 194 -7.24 -11.29 -11.25
C VAL A 194 -6.62 -10.23 -10.34
N MET A 195 -7.42 -9.53 -9.54
CA MET A 195 -6.94 -8.57 -8.54
C MET A 195 -6.01 -9.23 -7.51
N ILE A 196 -6.41 -10.39 -6.97
CA ILE A 196 -5.59 -11.18 -6.04
C ILE A 196 -4.31 -11.67 -6.74
N GLY A 197 -4.40 -12.05 -8.02
CA GLY A 197 -3.25 -12.41 -8.85
C GLY A 197 -2.25 -11.26 -9.03
N ILE A 198 -2.72 -10.04 -9.34
CA ILE A 198 -1.88 -8.83 -9.44
C ILE A 198 -1.23 -8.50 -8.10
N TYR A 199 -1.97 -8.67 -6.99
CA TYR A 199 -1.41 -8.51 -5.65
C TYR A 199 -0.27 -9.50 -5.37
N ALA A 200 -0.49 -10.80 -5.59
CA ALA A 200 0.54 -11.82 -5.43
C ALA A 200 1.75 -11.57 -6.34
N PHE A 201 1.50 -11.24 -7.61
CA PHE A 201 2.54 -10.88 -8.58
C PHE A 201 3.37 -9.66 -8.13
N SER A 202 2.73 -8.64 -7.55
CA SER A 202 3.42 -7.45 -7.04
C SER A 202 4.38 -7.75 -5.89
N VAL A 203 4.02 -8.70 -5.01
CA VAL A 203 4.87 -9.14 -3.90
C VAL A 203 6.04 -9.99 -4.42
N ILE A 204 5.79 -10.88 -5.40
CA ILE A 204 6.83 -11.71 -6.02
C ILE A 204 7.82 -10.86 -6.81
N ASP A 205 7.35 -9.94 -7.66
CA ASP A 205 8.20 -8.99 -8.40
C ASP A 205 9.11 -8.26 -7.42
N ALA A 206 8.55 -7.60 -6.40
CA ALA A 206 9.33 -6.86 -5.40
C ALA A 206 10.31 -7.73 -4.58
N TYR A 207 9.96 -9.00 -4.31
CA TYR A 207 10.86 -9.94 -3.63
C TYR A 207 12.05 -10.31 -4.50
N VAL A 208 11.81 -10.71 -5.76
CA VAL A 208 12.87 -11.05 -6.73
C VAL A 208 13.76 -9.83 -7.01
N ASP A 209 13.15 -8.65 -7.13
CA ASP A 209 13.85 -7.39 -7.34
C ASP A 209 14.78 -7.01 -6.17
N ALA A 210 14.43 -7.42 -4.95
CA ALA A 210 15.23 -7.20 -3.76
C ALA A 210 16.28 -8.31 -3.57
N SER A 211 15.96 -9.59 -3.84
CA SER A 211 16.96 -10.66 -3.79
C SER A 211 18.05 -10.46 -4.84
N LEU A 212 17.70 -9.93 -6.02
CA LEU A 212 18.69 -9.58 -7.05
C LEU A 212 19.59 -8.40 -6.66
N SER A 213 19.17 -7.56 -5.71
CA SER A 213 19.98 -6.42 -5.21
C SER A 213 20.99 -6.78 -4.11
N GLU A 214 20.91 -8.01 -3.59
CA GLU A 214 21.86 -8.55 -2.61
C GLU A 214 23.12 -9.11 -3.29
N PHE A 215 23.00 -9.57 -4.55
CA PHE A 215 24.14 -9.96 -5.38
C PHE A 215 25.04 -8.77 -5.70
N ASP A 216 26.35 -9.03 -5.75
CA ASP A 216 27.35 -8.00 -5.97
C ASP A 216 27.42 -7.63 -7.45
N ILE A 217 26.61 -6.64 -7.84
CA ILE A 217 26.59 -6.05 -9.17
C ILE A 217 27.51 -4.83 -9.13
N SER A 218 28.81 -5.09 -8.90
CA SER A 218 29.84 -4.07 -8.93
C SER A 218 30.20 -3.74 -10.39
N ASP A 219 30.39 -2.46 -10.71
CA ASP A 219 30.76 -2.01 -12.06
C ASP A 219 32.20 -2.43 -12.47
N ASP A 220 32.97 -3.06 -11.57
CA ASP A 220 34.32 -3.62 -11.82
C ASP A 220 34.31 -5.00 -12.51
N LEU A 221 33.14 -5.46 -12.99
CA LEU A 221 33.00 -6.63 -13.86
C LEU A 221 33.56 -6.32 -15.27
N SER A 222 34.88 -6.20 -15.37
CA SER A 222 35.58 -5.86 -16.59
C SER A 222 36.01 -7.12 -17.36
N LEU A 223 35.56 -7.23 -18.62
CA LEU A 223 36.11 -8.19 -19.58
C LEU A 223 37.24 -7.49 -20.34
N ARG A 224 38.49 -7.84 -20.01
CA ARG A 224 39.67 -7.38 -20.76
C ARG A 224 39.97 -8.37 -21.85
N VAL A 225 39.99 -7.90 -23.10
CA VAL A 225 40.35 -8.68 -24.29
C VAL A 225 41.59 -8.04 -24.89
N GLU A 226 42.72 -8.73 -24.80
CA GLU A 226 44.02 -8.25 -25.28
C GLU A 226 44.59 -9.18 -26.36
N PRO A 227 45.23 -8.65 -27.41
CA PRO A 227 45.87 -9.47 -28.43
C PRO A 227 47.11 -10.17 -27.86
N ALA A 228 47.10 -11.50 -27.84
CA ALA A 228 48.16 -12.32 -27.27
C ALA A 228 49.01 -12.97 -28.36
N VAL A 229 50.34 -12.84 -28.26
CA VAL A 229 51.28 -13.55 -29.13
C VAL A 229 51.70 -14.84 -28.45
N LEU A 230 51.09 -15.95 -28.86
CA LEU A 230 51.36 -17.28 -28.35
C LEU A 230 52.63 -17.83 -29.00
N ASN A 231 53.76 -17.78 -28.28
CA ASN A 231 55.02 -18.33 -28.76
C ASN A 231 54.99 -19.87 -28.73
N ASN A 232 54.86 -20.50 -29.90
CA ASN A 232 55.04 -21.93 -30.03
C ASN A 232 56.55 -22.23 -30.04
N GLY A 233 57.08 -22.78 -28.93
CA GLY A 233 58.51 -22.87 -28.57
C GLY A 233 59.43 -23.71 -29.46
N ARG A 234 59.16 -23.78 -30.76
CA ARG A 234 59.96 -24.46 -31.79
C ARG A 234 61.04 -23.57 -32.42
N TYR A 235 60.97 -22.24 -32.23
CA TYR A 235 62.00 -21.31 -32.71
C TYR A 235 62.23 -20.17 -31.71
N ASN A 236 63.49 -19.76 -31.54
CA ASN A 236 63.91 -18.69 -30.62
C ASN A 236 63.63 -17.27 -31.13
N ASN A 237 62.83 -17.10 -32.19
CA ASN A 237 62.65 -15.81 -32.86
C ASN A 237 61.17 -15.40 -32.84
N PRO A 238 60.75 -14.47 -31.96
CA PRO A 238 59.34 -14.21 -31.65
C PRO A 238 58.53 -13.68 -32.84
N LEU A 239 59.19 -13.07 -33.82
CA LEU A 239 58.57 -12.59 -35.07
C LEU A 239 58.26 -13.72 -36.09
N ARG A 240 58.70 -14.96 -35.82
CA ARG A 240 58.49 -16.12 -36.71
C ARG A 240 57.83 -17.33 -36.04
N SER A 241 57.73 -17.37 -34.71
CA SER A 241 57.07 -18.44 -33.94
C SER A 241 55.75 -18.06 -33.27
N GLY A 242 55.35 -16.78 -33.35
CA GLY A 242 54.12 -16.28 -32.72
C GLY A 242 52.86 -16.67 -33.49
N ALA A 243 52.02 -17.49 -32.87
CA ALA A 243 50.61 -17.58 -33.25
C ALA A 243 49.85 -16.40 -32.62
N LEU A 244 49.01 -15.71 -33.41
CA LEU A 244 48.17 -14.63 -32.90
C LEU A 244 46.90 -15.23 -32.27
N GLY A 245 46.62 -14.87 -31.02
CA GLY A 245 45.43 -15.24 -30.30
C GLY A 245 44.81 -14.04 -29.57
N LEU A 246 43.69 -14.28 -28.90
CA LEU A 246 43.07 -13.32 -27.98
C LEU A 246 43.15 -13.88 -26.57
N GLN A 247 43.65 -13.09 -25.63
CA GLN A 247 43.60 -13.38 -24.21
C GLN A 247 42.41 -12.62 -23.60
N CYS A 248 41.50 -13.37 -22.99
CA CYS A 248 40.37 -12.82 -22.25
C CYS A 248 40.60 -13.02 -20.76
N SER A 249 40.57 -11.97 -19.96
CA SER A 249 40.53 -12.04 -18.50
C SER A 249 39.29 -11.34 -17.97
N LEU A 250 38.55 -12.03 -17.09
CA LEU A 250 37.37 -11.52 -16.41
C LEU A 250 37.77 -11.14 -14.97
N THR A 251 37.54 -9.88 -14.56
CA THR A 251 37.56 -9.48 -13.15
C THR A 251 36.14 -9.57 -12.59
N PHE A 252 35.97 -10.15 -11.40
CA PHE A 252 34.69 -10.30 -10.68
C PHE A 252 34.93 -10.29 -9.17
#